data_AF-A0A9D4WG40-F1
#
_entry.id   AF-A0A9D4WG40-F1
#
_cell.length_a   1.000
_cell.length_b   1.000
_cell.length_c   1.000
_cell.angle_alpha   90.00
_cell.angle_beta   90.00
_cell.angle_gamma   90.00
#
_symmetry.space_group_name_H-M   'P 1'
#
loop_
_entity.id
_entity.type
_entity.pdbx_description
1 polymer ?
#
loop_
_entity_poly.entity_id
_entity_poly.type
_entity_poly.pdbx_seq_one_letter_code
_entity_poly.pdbx_strand_id
1 'polypeptide(L)'
;MIYLSYTKHLKSMSGGSRYLFSKGILSHASDVPPYRLFLEAHPGAYTTSRTHDNASYLMFWERHIKRLSQSIQILSNSAPQLLFKSHNAASLQPLLSNLPVWQLALKRLVNDSLEKVLPIALKERVGSEELIVNTLVTGNSEELNVSESTSEDNMSKIFDVHVHIETYVPPQFGIRGNGEHLAVGGYGRNVAAAKYSDWVRIRKTLEKLRPPSVTELLLSYNGDQILEGSTTNFFVVSRKEDWDSDDGKAPFDYGNKNSFEVQTAPTTDGVLPGIIRQLVLEVCMKEGITFREVAPSWSKHEIWEEAFVTSILLSQTLIFECF
;
A
#
# COMPACT_ATOMS: atom_id res chain seq x y z
N MET A 1 6.02 -10.29 -26.43
CA MET A 1 4.60 -9.84 -26.34
C MET A 1 3.74 -11.01 -26.77
N ILE A 2 3.19 -11.76 -25.81
CA ILE A 2 2.30 -12.91 -26.05
C ILE A 2 0.94 -12.53 -25.48
N TYR A 3 -0.08 -12.54 -26.34
CA TYR A 3 -1.47 -12.27 -26.01
C TYR A 3 -2.17 -13.57 -25.66
N LEU A 4 -2.71 -13.70 -24.45
CA LEU A 4 -3.80 -14.62 -24.13
C LEU A 4 -4.74 -14.01 -23.08
N SER A 5 -5.99 -14.46 -23.18
CA SER A 5 -7.24 -13.79 -22.82
C SER A 5 -7.59 -13.74 -21.32
N TYR A 6 -7.94 -12.53 -20.87
CA TYR A 6 -9.11 -12.14 -20.08
C TYR A 6 -9.47 -12.91 -18.78
N THR A 7 -9.28 -12.24 -17.65
CA THR A 7 -10.21 -12.31 -16.51
C THR A 7 -10.45 -10.91 -15.97
N LYS A 8 -11.73 -10.50 -15.89
CA LYS A 8 -12.17 -9.23 -15.29
C LYS A 8 -11.57 -9.09 -13.89
N HIS A 9 -10.64 -8.15 -13.70
CA HIS A 9 -10.41 -7.63 -12.35
C HIS A 9 -11.63 -6.81 -11.95
N LEU A 10 -12.29 -7.29 -10.89
CA LEU A 10 -13.20 -6.59 -9.99
C LEU A 10 -13.90 -5.40 -10.66
N LYS A 11 -15.01 -5.68 -11.33
CA LYS A 11 -16.14 -4.76 -11.21
C LYS A 11 -16.35 -4.61 -9.70
N SER A 12 -16.10 -3.42 -9.17
CA SER A 12 -16.77 -2.93 -7.96
C SER A 12 -18.21 -3.43 -8.07
N MET A 13 -18.57 -4.48 -7.31
CA MET A 13 -19.95 -4.89 -7.21
C MET A 13 -20.68 -3.68 -6.64
N SER A 14 -21.50 -3.06 -7.48
CA SER A 14 -22.25 -1.84 -7.18
C SER A 14 -23.41 -2.09 -6.21
N GLY A 15 -23.19 -2.92 -5.20
CA GLY A 15 -24.21 -3.34 -4.22
C GLY A 15 -23.68 -3.59 -2.81
N GLY A 16 -22.39 -3.35 -2.55
CA GLY A 16 -21.82 -3.49 -1.22
C GLY A 16 -22.14 -2.31 -0.30
N SER A 17 -22.47 -2.58 0.96
CA SER A 17 -22.66 -1.54 1.97
C SER A 17 -21.38 -0.74 2.19
N ARG A 18 -21.51 0.59 2.24
CA ARG A 18 -20.40 1.53 2.44
C ARG A 18 -20.73 2.45 3.60
N TYR A 19 -19.71 2.73 4.40
CA TYR A 19 -19.81 3.55 5.61
C TYR A 19 -18.70 4.58 5.61
N LEU A 20 -19.00 5.77 6.08
CA LEU A 20 -18.00 6.81 6.30
C LEU A 20 -18.26 7.46 7.66
N PHE A 21 -17.27 7.41 8.54
CA PHE A 21 -17.23 8.23 9.74
C PHE A 21 -16.22 9.35 9.53
N SER A 22 -16.69 10.59 9.56
CA SER A 22 -15.88 11.79 9.30
C SER A 22 -16.38 12.93 10.17
N LYS A 23 -15.47 13.58 10.91
CA LYS A 23 -15.78 14.76 11.74
C LYS A 23 -16.98 14.54 12.70
N GLY A 24 -17.07 13.36 13.29
CA GLY A 24 -18.16 13.00 14.20
C GLY A 24 -19.46 12.58 13.53
N ILE A 25 -19.54 12.62 12.20
CA ILE A 25 -20.74 12.27 11.43
C ILE A 25 -20.56 10.88 10.82
N LEU A 26 -21.52 10.00 11.09
CA LEU A 26 -21.64 8.70 10.43
C LEU A 26 -22.57 8.81 9.23
N SER A 27 -22.09 8.39 8.06
CA SER A 27 -22.83 8.32 6.80
C SER A 27 -22.89 6.87 6.30
N HIS A 28 -23.98 6.51 5.61
CA HIS A 28 -24.30 5.14 5.18
C HIS A 28 -24.77 5.06 3.73
N ALA A 29 -24.54 3.91 3.09
CA ALA A 29 -25.09 3.51 1.79
C ALA A 29 -24.79 4.47 0.61
N SER A 30 -25.81 4.78 -0.21
CA SER A 30 -25.67 5.36 -1.56
C SER A 30 -24.93 6.68 -1.61
N ASP A 31 -24.98 7.46 -0.53
CA ASP A 31 -24.42 8.80 -0.44
C ASP A 31 -22.91 8.79 -0.15
N VAL A 32 -22.36 7.64 0.28
CA VAL A 32 -20.92 7.48 0.51
C VAL A 32 -20.24 7.15 -0.83
N PRO A 33 -19.28 7.96 -1.32
CA PRO A 33 -18.54 7.64 -2.54
C PRO A 33 -17.64 6.41 -2.35
N PRO A 34 -17.25 5.70 -3.43
CA PRO A 34 -16.19 4.70 -3.37
C PRO A 34 -14.91 5.32 -2.79
N TYR A 35 -14.15 4.57 -1.99
CA TYR A 35 -12.99 5.12 -1.29
C TYR A 35 -11.96 5.76 -2.22
N ARG A 36 -11.78 5.20 -3.43
CA ARG A 36 -10.91 5.79 -4.46
C ARG A 36 -11.32 7.22 -4.81
N LEU A 37 -12.61 7.49 -5.03
CA LEU A 37 -13.10 8.83 -5.33
C LEU A 37 -12.94 9.75 -4.11
N PHE A 38 -13.14 9.21 -2.91
CA PHE A 38 -12.92 9.96 -1.67
C PHE A 38 -11.46 10.41 -1.53
N LEU A 39 -10.49 9.52 -1.78
CA LEU A 39 -9.06 9.87 -1.79
C LEU A 39 -8.69 10.87 -2.88
N GLU A 40 -9.29 10.75 -4.07
CA GLU A 40 -9.06 11.71 -5.16
C GLU A 40 -9.48 13.14 -4.76
N ALA A 41 -10.53 13.29 -3.94
CA ALA A 41 -11.08 14.57 -3.53
C ALA A 41 -10.39 15.22 -2.31
N HIS A 42 -9.66 14.45 -1.50
CA HIS A 42 -9.14 14.92 -0.21
C HIS A 42 -7.63 14.68 -0.08
N PRO A 43 -6.79 15.72 0.12
CA PRO A 43 -5.36 15.55 0.40
C PRO A 43 -5.15 14.96 1.79
N GLY A 44 -4.16 14.12 1.97
CA GLY A 44 -3.85 13.53 3.27
C GLY A 44 -3.03 12.25 3.21
N ALA A 45 -2.63 11.78 4.40
CA ALA A 45 -2.01 10.47 4.58
C ALA A 45 -3.08 9.41 4.79
N TYR A 46 -2.89 8.21 4.25
CA TYR A 46 -3.88 7.15 4.40
C TYR A 46 -3.29 5.76 4.60
N THR A 47 -4.08 4.89 5.22
CA THR A 47 -3.79 3.46 5.33
C THR A 47 -5.03 2.64 5.00
N THR A 48 -4.80 1.41 4.57
CA THR A 48 -5.84 0.44 4.24
C THR A 48 -5.48 -0.83 4.96
N SER A 49 -6.42 -1.39 5.71
CA SER A 49 -6.39 -2.75 6.27
C SER A 49 -7.67 -3.48 5.84
N ARG A 50 -7.78 -4.75 6.18
CA ARG A 50 -8.99 -5.53 5.96
C ARG A 50 -9.23 -6.48 7.12
N THR A 51 -10.48 -6.85 7.32
CA THR A 51 -10.79 -7.94 8.22
C THR A 51 -10.42 -9.28 7.59
N HIS A 52 -10.24 -10.28 8.44
CA HIS A 52 -9.97 -11.66 8.06
C HIS A 52 -10.63 -12.63 9.03
N ASP A 53 -10.67 -13.90 8.62
CA ASP A 53 -11.30 -15.00 9.35
C ASP A 53 -12.76 -14.69 9.70
N ASN A 54 -13.57 -14.46 8.66
CA ASN A 54 -15.00 -14.11 8.78
C ASN A 54 -15.22 -12.84 9.60
N ALA A 55 -14.36 -11.85 9.35
CA ALA A 55 -14.30 -10.57 10.03
C ALA A 55 -14.01 -10.60 11.54
N SER A 56 -13.34 -11.66 12.03
CA SER A 56 -13.01 -11.82 13.46
C SER A 56 -11.90 -10.90 13.94
N TYR A 57 -10.99 -10.47 13.04
CA TYR A 57 -9.92 -9.53 13.39
C TYR A 57 -9.51 -8.65 12.22
N LEU A 58 -8.93 -7.49 12.54
CA LEU A 58 -8.38 -6.54 11.58
C LEU A 58 -6.89 -6.83 11.32
N MET A 59 -6.54 -7.14 10.08
CA MET A 59 -5.18 -7.60 9.74
C MET A 59 -4.12 -6.52 9.98
N PHE A 60 -3.13 -6.84 10.82
CA PHE A 60 -1.94 -6.03 11.08
C PHE A 60 -2.22 -4.57 11.48
N TRP A 61 -3.36 -4.31 12.13
CA TRP A 61 -3.85 -2.94 12.39
C TRP A 61 -2.80 -2.03 13.02
N GLU A 62 -2.10 -2.51 14.04
CA GLU A 62 -1.04 -1.76 14.73
C GLU A 62 0.11 -1.34 13.79
N ARG A 63 0.51 -2.21 12.85
CA ARG A 63 1.51 -1.87 11.83
C ARG A 63 0.97 -0.81 10.86
N HIS A 64 -0.32 -0.90 10.50
CA HIS A 64 -0.99 0.07 9.65
C HIS A 64 -1.10 1.46 10.30
N ILE A 65 -1.40 1.54 11.60
CA ILE A 65 -1.43 2.79 12.36
C ILE A 65 -0.04 3.39 12.50
N LYS A 66 0.97 2.59 12.85
CA LYS A 66 2.36 3.06 12.92
C LYS A 66 2.81 3.68 11.59
N ARG A 67 2.51 3.02 10.47
CA ARG A 67 2.85 3.53 9.13
C ARG A 67 2.05 4.78 8.75
N LEU A 68 0.79 4.89 9.18
CA LEU A 68 -0.01 6.09 9.00
C LEU A 68 0.65 7.29 9.71
N SER A 69 1.04 7.12 10.98
CA SER A 69 1.78 8.14 11.72
C SER A 69 3.09 8.51 11.03
N GLN A 70 3.87 7.52 10.58
CA GLN A 70 5.11 7.78 9.82
C GLN A 70 4.84 8.56 8.53
N SER A 71 3.78 8.24 7.80
CA SER A 71 3.40 8.95 6.58
C SER A 71 3.06 10.41 6.90
N ILE A 72 2.29 10.67 7.96
CA ILE A 72 1.96 12.02 8.41
C ILE A 72 3.23 12.79 8.77
N GLN A 73 4.14 12.20 9.53
CA GLN A 73 5.42 12.83 9.90
C GLN A 73 6.25 13.21 8.67
N ILE A 74 6.41 12.27 7.72
CA ILE A 74 7.16 12.51 6.49
C ILE A 74 6.52 13.64 5.68
N LEU A 75 5.20 13.62 5.50
CA LEU A 75 4.51 14.67 4.76
C LEU A 75 4.62 16.01 5.47
N SER A 76 4.40 16.07 6.78
CA SER A 76 4.54 17.31 7.58
C SER A 76 5.94 17.93 7.51
N ASN A 77 6.98 17.13 7.28
CA ASN A 77 8.37 17.62 7.23
C ASN A 77 8.86 17.90 5.81
N SER A 78 8.47 17.09 4.83
CA SER A 78 9.04 17.11 3.48
C SER A 78 8.09 17.64 2.41
N ALA A 79 6.77 17.52 2.63
CA ALA A 79 5.76 17.97 1.67
C ALA A 79 4.42 18.32 2.36
N PRO A 80 4.36 19.37 3.20
CA PRO A 80 3.17 19.70 3.98
C PRO A 80 1.92 19.94 3.12
N GLN A 81 2.10 20.44 1.89
CA GLN A 81 1.04 20.66 0.91
C GLN A 81 0.28 19.37 0.51
N LEU A 82 0.87 18.19 0.71
CA LEU A 82 0.22 16.90 0.44
C LEU A 82 -0.64 16.41 1.62
N LEU A 83 -0.50 17.04 2.79
CA LEU A 83 -1.23 16.71 4.02
C LEU A 83 -2.30 17.76 4.34
N PHE A 84 -1.98 19.04 4.16
CA PHE A 84 -2.87 20.17 4.44
C PHE A 84 -3.47 20.72 3.16
N LYS A 85 -4.78 20.94 3.15
CA LYS A 85 -5.47 21.63 2.05
C LYS A 85 -5.22 23.14 2.16
N SER A 86 -4.01 23.61 1.81
CA SER A 86 -3.66 25.04 1.86
C SER A 86 -3.59 25.67 0.47
N HIS A 87 -4.14 26.89 0.33
CA HIS A 87 -3.94 27.76 -0.83
C HIS A 87 -2.59 28.50 -0.80
N ASN A 88 -1.92 28.53 0.36
CA ASN A 88 -0.65 29.22 0.60
C ASN A 88 0.39 28.22 1.11
N ALA A 89 1.08 27.55 0.18
CA ALA A 89 2.10 26.54 0.49
C ALA A 89 3.35 27.11 1.19
N ALA A 90 3.56 28.44 1.14
CA ALA A 90 4.79 29.09 1.58
C ALA A 90 4.95 29.24 3.11
N SER A 91 3.89 29.02 3.90
CA SER A 91 3.91 29.28 5.35
C SER A 91 3.91 28.02 6.23
N LEU A 92 3.87 26.82 5.65
CA LEU A 92 3.86 25.57 6.42
C LEU A 92 5.30 25.16 6.76
N GLN A 93 5.84 25.69 7.87
CA GLN A 93 7.09 25.19 8.45
C GLN A 93 6.94 23.72 8.91
N PRO A 94 8.05 22.96 9.08
CA PRO A 94 8.01 21.60 9.58
C PRO A 94 7.24 21.53 10.89
N LEU A 95 6.07 20.90 10.85
CA LEU A 95 5.02 21.17 11.83
C LEU A 95 5.10 20.27 13.06
N LEU A 96 5.56 19.04 12.86
CA LEU A 96 5.61 18.02 13.88
C LEU A 96 7.06 17.84 14.29
N SER A 97 7.45 18.52 15.38
CA SER A 97 8.66 18.19 16.11
C SER A 97 8.65 16.71 16.50
N ASN A 98 9.83 16.10 16.69
CA ASN A 98 10.04 14.66 16.90
C ASN A 98 9.44 14.09 18.22
N LEU A 99 8.41 14.72 18.82
CA LEU A 99 7.83 14.27 20.08
C LEU A 99 6.97 13.00 19.90
N PRO A 100 7.19 11.92 20.65
CA PRO A 100 6.35 10.72 20.61
C PRO A 100 4.87 10.95 20.95
N VAL A 101 4.56 12.04 21.67
CA VAL A 101 3.24 12.34 22.24
C VAL A 101 2.14 12.43 21.16
N TRP A 102 2.42 13.05 20.01
CA TRP A 102 1.41 13.22 18.97
C TRP A 102 1.04 11.91 18.28
N GLN A 103 1.96 10.94 18.21
CA GLN A 103 1.70 9.64 17.59
C GLN A 103 0.67 8.84 18.41
N LEU A 104 0.75 8.94 19.76
CA LEU A 104 -0.22 8.33 20.66
C LEU A 104 -1.59 9.00 20.55
N ALA A 105 -1.63 10.33 20.53
CA ALA A 105 -2.86 11.10 20.36
C ALA A 105 -3.55 10.76 19.02
N LEU A 106 -2.79 10.72 17.93
CA LEU A 106 -3.29 10.33 16.61
C LEU A 106 -3.83 8.90 16.61
N LYS A 107 -3.07 7.95 17.18
CA LYS A 107 -3.50 6.55 17.30
C LYS A 107 -4.85 6.46 18.03
N ARG A 108 -4.99 7.18 19.14
CA ARG A 108 -6.24 7.24 19.91
C ARG A 108 -7.37 7.80 19.06
N LEU A 109 -7.18 8.94 18.41
CA LEU A 109 -8.19 9.58 17.55
C LEU A 109 -8.67 8.65 16.42
N VAL A 110 -7.74 7.93 15.79
CA VAL A 110 -8.06 6.95 14.74
C VAL A 110 -8.84 5.76 15.29
N ASN A 111 -8.43 5.19 16.42
CA ASN A 111 -9.12 4.07 17.05
C ASN A 111 -10.51 4.47 17.53
N ASP A 112 -10.65 5.62 18.20
CA ASP A 112 -11.94 6.16 18.64
C ASP A 112 -12.90 6.33 17.47
N SER A 113 -12.39 6.80 16.31
CA SER A 113 -13.17 6.94 15.08
C SER A 113 -13.59 5.59 14.48
N LEU A 114 -12.67 4.61 14.49
CA LEU A 114 -12.95 3.25 14.01
C LEU A 114 -14.02 2.56 14.86
N GLU A 115 -13.96 2.71 16.18
CA GLU A 115 -14.93 2.14 17.13
C GLU A 115 -16.36 2.66 16.91
N LYS A 116 -16.53 3.86 16.32
CA LYS A 116 -17.87 4.39 15.99
C LYS A 116 -18.52 3.72 14.79
N VAL A 117 -17.74 3.15 13.87
CA VAL A 117 -18.26 2.67 12.57
C VAL A 117 -18.07 1.17 12.34
N LEU A 118 -16.98 0.58 12.83
CA LEU A 118 -16.69 -0.84 12.61
C LEU A 118 -17.77 -1.78 13.19
N PRO A 119 -18.28 -1.59 14.43
CA PRO A 119 -19.32 -2.47 14.97
C PRO A 119 -20.61 -2.46 14.14
N ILE A 120 -20.94 -1.31 13.54
CA ILE A 120 -22.13 -1.15 12.70
C ILE A 120 -21.92 -1.90 11.38
N ALA A 121 -20.78 -1.68 10.73
CA ALA A 121 -20.43 -2.37 9.49
C ALA A 121 -20.35 -3.90 9.67
N LEU A 122 -19.83 -4.38 10.81
CA LEU A 122 -19.79 -5.81 11.15
C LEU A 122 -21.19 -6.41 11.34
N LYS A 123 -22.10 -5.68 11.97
CA LYS A 123 -23.47 -6.14 12.21
C LYS A 123 -24.29 -6.25 10.93
N GLU A 124 -24.05 -5.35 9.98
CA GLU A 124 -24.78 -5.26 8.71
C GLU A 124 -24.14 -6.08 7.57
N ARG A 125 -23.00 -6.71 7.84
CA ARG A 125 -22.28 -7.58 6.91
C ARG A 125 -23.12 -8.81 6.54
N VAL A 126 -23.05 -9.20 5.26
CA VAL A 126 -23.78 -10.38 4.76
C VAL A 126 -22.86 -11.59 4.69
N GLY A 127 -23.29 -12.72 5.26
CA GLY A 127 -22.63 -14.01 5.10
C GLY A 127 -21.19 -14.03 5.61
N SER A 128 -20.25 -14.42 4.74
CA SER A 128 -18.81 -14.53 5.02
C SER A 128 -17.97 -13.46 4.33
N GLU A 129 -18.58 -12.35 3.91
CA GLU A 129 -17.84 -11.22 3.33
C GLU A 129 -16.81 -10.67 4.33
N GLU A 130 -15.70 -10.14 3.86
CA GLU A 130 -14.78 -9.39 4.71
C GLU A 130 -15.06 -7.88 4.56
N LEU A 131 -14.42 -7.05 5.37
CA LEU A 131 -14.50 -5.59 5.27
C LEU A 131 -13.12 -5.03 4.95
N ILE A 132 -13.03 -4.09 4.02
CA ILE A 132 -11.85 -3.21 3.91
C ILE A 132 -12.08 -2.02 4.85
N VAL A 133 -11.07 -1.71 5.64
CA VAL A 133 -11.03 -0.54 6.52
C VAL A 133 -9.98 0.41 5.99
N ASN A 134 -10.44 1.57 5.56
CA ASN A 134 -9.62 2.63 5.04
C ASN A 134 -9.63 3.81 6.02
N THR A 135 -8.46 4.34 6.35
CA THR A 135 -8.34 5.54 7.19
C THR A 135 -7.57 6.59 6.44
N LEU A 136 -8.17 7.76 6.26
CA LEU A 136 -7.52 8.97 5.74
C LEU A 136 -7.41 9.99 6.88
N VAL A 137 -6.25 10.62 6.99
CA VAL A 137 -5.99 11.73 7.92
C VAL A 137 -5.61 12.95 7.10
N THR A 138 -6.36 14.03 7.29
CA THR A 138 -6.17 15.29 6.59
C THR A 138 -5.85 16.40 7.58
N GLY A 139 -4.96 17.32 7.20
CA GLY A 139 -4.61 18.46 8.04
C GLY A 139 -5.55 19.65 7.84
N ASN A 140 -5.98 20.28 8.93
CA ASN A 140 -6.75 21.51 8.94
C ASN A 140 -5.80 22.72 9.07
N SER A 141 -5.65 23.49 7.98
CA SER A 141 -4.75 24.64 7.94
C SER A 141 -5.25 25.87 8.70
N GLU A 142 -6.55 25.99 8.95
CA GLU A 142 -7.13 27.15 9.64
C GLU A 142 -6.84 27.08 11.15
N GLU A 143 -7.07 25.91 11.74
CA GLU A 143 -6.77 25.62 13.16
C GLU A 143 -5.27 25.61 13.45
N LEU A 144 -4.45 25.43 12.41
CA LEU A 144 -3.01 25.37 12.53
C LEU A 144 -2.36 26.70 12.89
N ASN A 145 -2.88 27.81 12.34
CA ASN A 145 -2.35 29.14 12.60
C ASN A 145 -2.71 29.68 13.99
N VAL A 146 -3.64 29.01 14.70
CA VAL A 146 -4.16 29.41 16.00
C VAL A 146 -3.52 28.62 17.15
N SER A 147 -2.94 27.45 16.86
CA SER A 147 -2.42 26.52 17.84
C SER A 147 -0.95 26.82 18.20
N GLU A 148 -0.71 27.53 19.31
CA GLU A 148 0.65 27.79 19.84
C GLU A 148 1.27 26.59 20.61
N SER A 149 0.53 25.50 20.87
CA SER A 149 1.04 24.34 21.62
C SER A 149 0.58 22.98 21.08
N THR A 150 1.47 21.98 21.10
CA THR A 150 1.17 20.58 20.74
C THR A 150 0.68 19.76 21.95
N SER A 151 -0.52 20.05 22.45
CA SER A 151 -1.23 19.19 23.42
C SER A 151 -2.09 18.12 22.71
N GLU A 152 -2.54 17.08 23.43
CA GLU A 152 -3.47 16.08 22.87
C GLU A 152 -4.77 16.72 22.38
N ASP A 153 -5.33 17.67 23.13
CA ASP A 153 -6.58 18.38 22.78
C ASP A 153 -6.47 19.26 21.53
N ASN A 154 -5.25 19.67 21.16
CA ASN A 154 -5.02 20.42 19.93
C ASN A 154 -4.90 19.51 18.71
N MET A 155 -4.59 18.21 18.88
CA MET A 155 -4.45 17.28 17.75
C MET A 155 -5.76 17.00 17.03
N SER A 156 -6.88 16.91 17.75
CA SER A 156 -8.21 16.78 17.13
C SER A 156 -8.68 18.03 16.39
N LYS A 157 -8.03 19.18 16.60
CA LYS A 157 -8.26 20.42 15.84
C LYS A 157 -7.39 20.46 14.58
N ILE A 158 -6.15 19.99 14.69
CA ILE A 158 -5.17 19.98 13.61
C ILE A 158 -5.47 18.89 12.57
N PHE A 159 -5.94 17.72 13.00
CA PHE A 159 -6.19 16.58 12.12
C PHE A 159 -7.66 16.17 12.10
N ASP A 160 -8.22 16.09 10.90
CA ASP A 160 -9.47 15.40 10.65
C ASP A 160 -9.19 13.94 10.31
N VAL A 161 -9.87 13.01 10.99
CA VAL A 161 -9.82 11.58 10.69
C VAL A 161 -11.10 11.15 9.98
N HIS A 162 -10.91 10.39 8.91
CA HIS A 162 -11.96 9.82 8.08
C HIS A 162 -11.78 8.31 8.03
N VAL A 163 -12.77 7.56 8.52
CA VAL A 163 -12.78 6.09 8.46
C VAL A 163 -13.84 5.66 7.47
N HIS A 164 -13.41 5.04 6.38
CA HIS A 164 -14.26 4.50 5.33
C HIS A 164 -14.23 2.96 5.39
N ILE A 165 -15.39 2.34 5.38
CA ILE A 165 -15.53 0.88 5.39
C ILE A 165 -16.36 0.45 4.19
N GLU A 166 -15.89 -0.58 3.49
CA GLU A 166 -16.59 -1.20 2.37
C GLU A 166 -16.52 -2.74 2.46
N THR A 167 -17.56 -3.40 1.98
CA THR A 167 -17.57 -4.86 1.83
C THR A 167 -16.49 -5.31 0.86
N TYR A 168 -15.84 -6.42 1.17
CA TYR A 168 -14.74 -6.97 0.41
C TYR A 168 -14.85 -8.48 0.31
N VAL A 169 -14.77 -8.97 -0.92
CA VAL A 169 -14.64 -10.39 -1.20
C VAL A 169 -13.19 -10.63 -1.57
N PRO A 170 -12.41 -11.37 -0.76
CA PRO A 170 -11.06 -11.72 -1.11
C PRO A 170 -11.03 -12.43 -2.47
N PRO A 171 -10.07 -12.08 -3.36
CA PRO A 171 -9.93 -12.79 -4.62
C PRO A 171 -9.61 -14.27 -4.35
N GLN A 172 -10.01 -15.15 -5.25
CA GLN A 172 -9.63 -16.56 -5.15
C GLN A 172 -8.19 -16.74 -5.61
N PHE A 173 -7.37 -17.34 -4.76
CA PHE A 173 -5.96 -17.64 -5.03
C PHE A 173 -5.79 -19.09 -5.48
N GLY A 174 -4.63 -19.43 -6.05
CA GLY A 174 -4.33 -20.82 -6.41
C GLY A 174 -4.90 -21.28 -7.76
N ILE A 175 -5.53 -20.39 -8.54
CA ILE A 175 -6.08 -20.72 -9.85
C ILE A 175 -5.02 -20.49 -10.93
N ARG A 176 -4.58 -21.57 -11.58
CA ARG A 176 -3.63 -21.52 -12.71
C ARG A 176 -4.13 -20.56 -13.79
N GLY A 177 -3.28 -19.64 -14.22
CA GLY A 177 -3.60 -18.64 -15.24
C GLY A 177 -4.21 -17.33 -14.72
N ASN A 178 -4.52 -17.22 -13.42
CA ASN A 178 -4.97 -15.98 -12.78
C ASN A 178 -3.83 -15.13 -12.20
N GLY A 179 -2.61 -15.28 -12.73
CA GLY A 179 -1.47 -14.46 -12.32
C GLY A 179 -1.66 -12.99 -12.72
N GLU A 180 -0.99 -12.11 -11.97
CA GLU A 180 -0.91 -10.70 -12.35
C GLU A 180 -0.06 -10.57 -13.63
N HIS A 181 -0.59 -9.84 -14.61
CA HIS A 181 0.11 -9.52 -15.85
C HIS A 181 0.76 -8.15 -15.68
N LEU A 182 2.09 -8.12 -15.72
CA LEU A 182 2.86 -6.93 -15.38
C LEU A 182 3.35 -6.22 -16.64
N ALA A 183 3.43 -4.88 -16.58
CA ALA A 183 4.18 -4.10 -17.56
C ALA A 183 4.94 -2.97 -16.88
N VAL A 184 6.19 -2.77 -17.32
CA VAL A 184 7.02 -1.65 -16.89
C VAL A 184 6.59 -0.41 -17.66
N GLY A 185 6.22 0.65 -16.95
CA GLY A 185 5.67 1.84 -17.63
C GLY A 185 5.49 3.09 -16.77
N GLY A 186 5.97 3.11 -15.53
CA GLY A 186 5.92 4.27 -14.66
C GLY A 186 7.29 4.65 -14.08
N TYR A 187 7.39 5.89 -13.62
CA TYR A 187 8.54 6.38 -12.87
C TYR A 187 8.28 6.26 -11.35
N GLY A 188 9.36 6.23 -10.56
CA GLY A 188 9.30 6.18 -9.10
C GLY A 188 8.49 7.32 -8.47
N ARG A 189 8.00 7.12 -7.25
CA ARG A 189 7.11 8.09 -6.59
C ARG A 189 7.90 9.20 -5.91
N ASN A 190 7.35 10.41 -5.93
CA ASN A 190 7.80 11.47 -5.04
C ASN A 190 7.38 11.15 -3.59
N VAL A 191 8.26 11.39 -2.61
CA VAL A 191 7.98 11.12 -1.18
C VAL A 191 7.47 9.68 -0.96
N ALA A 192 8.06 8.71 -1.65
CA ALA A 192 7.58 7.33 -1.71
C ALA A 192 7.46 6.63 -0.35
N ALA A 193 8.26 7.06 0.63
CA ALA A 193 8.22 6.54 1.99
C ALA A 193 6.89 6.81 2.71
N ALA A 194 6.09 7.78 2.25
CA ALA A 194 4.76 8.08 2.78
C ALA A 194 3.65 7.52 1.90
N LYS A 195 2.54 7.08 2.52
CA LYS A 195 1.31 6.70 1.81
C LYS A 195 0.31 7.86 1.84
N TYR A 196 0.14 8.54 0.71
CA TYR A 196 -0.61 9.80 0.61
C TYR A 196 -1.57 9.81 -0.60
N SER A 197 -2.69 10.53 -0.47
CA SER A 197 -3.84 10.42 -1.37
C SER A 197 -3.58 10.97 -2.78
N ASP A 198 -2.72 11.97 -2.94
CA ASP A 198 -2.33 12.51 -4.27
C ASP A 198 -1.76 11.44 -5.19
N TRP A 199 -1.10 10.40 -4.65
CA TRP A 199 -0.64 9.28 -5.46
C TRP A 199 -1.78 8.60 -6.22
N VAL A 200 -3.00 8.57 -5.67
CA VAL A 200 -4.19 8.04 -6.37
C VAL A 200 -4.53 8.88 -7.61
N ARG A 201 -4.37 10.21 -7.53
CA ARG A 201 -4.57 11.10 -8.68
C ARG A 201 -3.46 10.95 -9.71
N ILE A 202 -2.20 10.90 -9.25
CA ILE A 202 -1.02 10.76 -10.12
C ILE A 202 -1.06 9.42 -10.87
N ARG A 203 -1.28 8.30 -10.17
CA ARG A 203 -1.29 6.99 -10.83
C ARG A 203 -2.46 6.82 -11.80
N LYS A 204 -3.55 7.55 -11.64
CA LYS A 204 -4.72 7.49 -12.55
C LYS A 204 -4.34 7.85 -13.99
N THR A 205 -3.39 8.76 -14.20
CA THR A 205 -2.92 9.08 -15.57
C THR A 205 -2.03 7.97 -16.12
N LEU A 206 -1.18 7.37 -15.28
CA LEU A 206 -0.36 6.20 -15.64
C LEU A 206 -1.23 4.99 -16.00
N GLU A 207 -2.25 4.71 -15.21
CA GLU A 207 -3.19 3.59 -15.43
C GLU A 207 -3.94 3.71 -16.76
N LYS A 208 -4.15 4.91 -17.30
CA LYS A 208 -4.75 5.10 -18.64
C LYS A 208 -3.84 4.63 -19.76
N LEU A 209 -2.53 4.56 -19.53
CA LEU A 209 -1.53 4.07 -20.49
C LEU A 209 -1.30 2.55 -20.35
N ARG A 210 -1.91 1.92 -19.35
CA ARG A 210 -1.76 0.48 -19.10
C ARG A 210 -2.37 -0.33 -20.26
N PRO A 211 -1.63 -1.25 -20.88
CA PRO A 211 -2.18 -2.14 -21.89
C PRO A 211 -3.39 -2.93 -21.37
N PRO A 212 -4.39 -3.28 -22.21
CA PRO A 212 -5.62 -3.92 -21.75
C PRO A 212 -5.44 -5.27 -21.03
N SER A 213 -4.40 -6.02 -21.38
CA SER A 213 -4.07 -7.32 -20.78
C SER A 213 -3.26 -7.21 -19.48
N VAL A 214 -2.75 -6.03 -19.15
CA VAL A 214 -1.90 -5.79 -17.99
C VAL A 214 -2.78 -5.49 -16.78
N THR A 215 -2.51 -6.16 -15.67
CA THR A 215 -3.26 -6.04 -14.41
C THR A 215 -2.54 -5.14 -13.40
N GLU A 216 -1.22 -4.99 -13.47
CA GLU A 216 -0.45 -4.07 -12.63
C GLU A 216 0.69 -3.40 -13.43
N LEU A 217 0.89 -2.10 -13.19
CA LEU A 217 2.01 -1.35 -13.78
C LEU A 217 3.16 -1.32 -12.79
N LEU A 218 4.35 -1.70 -13.27
CA LEU A 218 5.59 -1.58 -12.54
C LEU A 218 6.21 -0.20 -12.76
N LEU A 219 6.55 0.44 -11.65
CA LEU A 219 7.35 1.65 -11.58
C LEU A 219 8.82 1.27 -11.61
N SER A 220 9.61 2.05 -12.33
CA SER A 220 11.04 1.85 -12.48
C SER A 220 11.79 3.16 -12.33
N TYR A 221 13.08 3.09 -12.01
CA TYR A 221 13.94 4.27 -12.00
C TYR A 221 14.25 4.75 -13.43
N ASN A 222 14.57 3.81 -14.33
CA ASN A 222 15.09 4.09 -15.66
C ASN A 222 14.53 3.17 -16.77
N GLY A 223 13.44 2.43 -16.49
CA GLY A 223 12.90 1.41 -17.39
C GLY A 223 13.50 0.01 -17.18
N ASP A 224 14.59 -0.10 -16.42
CA ASP A 224 15.25 -1.38 -16.12
C ASP A 224 15.18 -1.72 -14.63
N GLN A 225 15.63 -0.82 -13.76
CA GLN A 225 15.61 -1.02 -12.31
C GLN A 225 14.19 -0.87 -11.77
N ILE A 226 13.55 -2.00 -11.48
CA ILE A 226 12.17 -2.07 -11.01
C ILE A 226 12.11 -1.72 -9.54
N LEU A 227 11.22 -0.78 -9.20
CA LEU A 227 11.03 -0.29 -7.84
C LEU A 227 9.88 -1.02 -7.15
N GLU A 228 8.67 -0.88 -7.69
CA GLU A 228 7.43 -1.39 -7.11
C GLU A 228 6.27 -1.29 -8.11
N GLY A 229 5.10 -1.83 -7.79
CA GLY A 229 3.89 -1.60 -8.58
C GLY A 229 3.18 -0.30 -8.22
N SER A 230 2.11 0.04 -8.95
CA SER A 230 1.34 1.26 -8.68
C SER A 230 0.68 1.28 -7.30
N THR A 231 0.33 0.10 -6.76
CA THR A 231 -0.24 -0.06 -5.40
C THR A 231 0.34 -1.22 -4.60
N THR A 232 1.34 -1.88 -5.17
CA THR A 232 1.93 -3.13 -4.67
C THR A 232 3.44 -2.98 -4.53
N ASN A 233 4.07 -3.79 -3.69
CA ASN A 233 5.53 -3.95 -3.72
C ASN A 233 5.91 -5.13 -4.60
N PHE A 234 7.04 -5.05 -5.32
CA PHE A 234 7.47 -6.05 -6.28
C PHE A 234 8.64 -6.88 -5.73
N PHE A 235 8.60 -8.18 -6.01
CA PHE A 235 9.61 -9.16 -5.64
C PHE A 235 9.91 -10.07 -6.81
N VAL A 236 11.15 -10.58 -6.86
CA VAL A 236 11.54 -11.68 -7.75
C VAL A 236 12.28 -12.74 -6.95
N VAL A 237 12.11 -14.00 -7.34
CA VAL A 237 13.01 -15.10 -6.97
C VAL A 237 13.99 -15.23 -8.13
N SER A 238 15.24 -14.86 -7.88
CA SER A 238 16.29 -14.85 -8.89
C SER A 238 17.30 -15.94 -8.59
N ARG A 239 17.87 -16.55 -9.63
CA ARG A 239 19.13 -17.28 -9.50
C ARG A 239 20.22 -16.35 -8.99
N LYS A 240 21.04 -16.85 -8.08
CA LYS A 240 22.27 -16.17 -7.67
C LYS A 240 23.23 -16.20 -8.87
N GLU A 241 23.73 -15.03 -9.24
CA GLU A 241 24.87 -14.95 -10.13
C GLU A 241 26.09 -15.39 -9.31
N ASP A 242 26.69 -16.53 -9.65
CA ASP A 242 27.95 -16.96 -9.03
C ASP A 242 29.07 -16.04 -9.52
N TRP A 243 29.33 -14.97 -8.76
CA TRP A 243 30.36 -13.97 -9.06
C TRP A 243 31.79 -14.55 -9.10
N ASP A 244 31.99 -15.78 -8.63
CA ASP A 244 33.32 -16.40 -8.46
C ASP A 244 33.63 -17.55 -9.44
N SER A 245 32.76 -17.84 -10.42
CA SER A 245 33.03 -18.91 -11.39
C SER A 245 33.34 -18.35 -12.78
N ASP A 246 34.63 -18.15 -13.03
CA ASP A 246 35.23 -17.87 -14.35
C ASP A 246 35.10 -19.07 -15.33
N ASP A 247 34.57 -20.20 -14.85
CA ASP A 247 34.27 -21.37 -15.66
C ASP A 247 32.76 -21.44 -15.94
N GLY A 248 32.36 -20.90 -17.09
CA GLY A 248 30.99 -20.93 -17.62
C GLY A 248 30.44 -22.33 -17.98
N LYS A 249 30.73 -23.38 -17.20
CA LYS A 249 30.35 -24.77 -17.45
C LYS A 249 30.11 -25.63 -16.19
N ALA A 250 29.68 -25.08 -15.06
CA ALA A 250 29.12 -25.93 -14.01
C ALA A 250 27.64 -26.24 -14.34
N PRO A 251 27.22 -27.53 -14.46
CA PRO A 251 25.81 -27.87 -14.60
C PRO A 251 25.09 -27.46 -13.31
N PHE A 252 24.10 -26.57 -13.43
CA PHE A 252 23.31 -26.12 -12.29
C PHE A 252 22.59 -27.30 -11.64
N ASP A 253 22.84 -27.50 -10.35
CA ASP A 253 22.10 -28.45 -9.53
C ASP A 253 20.72 -27.85 -9.21
N TYR A 254 19.73 -28.17 -10.05
CA TYR A 254 18.32 -27.80 -9.87
C TYR A 254 17.75 -28.24 -8.50
N GLY A 255 18.44 -29.09 -7.73
CA GLY A 255 18.06 -29.48 -6.37
C GLY A 255 18.59 -28.58 -5.26
N ASN A 256 19.55 -27.68 -5.53
CA ASN A 256 20.19 -26.88 -4.49
C ASN A 256 19.42 -25.56 -4.24
N LYS A 257 18.61 -25.53 -3.18
CA LYS A 257 17.89 -24.32 -2.73
C LYS A 257 18.79 -23.12 -2.46
N ASN A 258 20.09 -23.31 -2.26
CA ASN A 258 21.04 -22.21 -2.06
C ASN A 258 21.34 -21.42 -3.34
N SER A 259 20.91 -21.89 -4.51
CA SER A 259 21.09 -21.22 -5.80
C SER A 259 20.13 -20.05 -6.05
N PHE A 260 19.13 -19.84 -5.18
CA PHE A 260 18.13 -18.78 -5.35
C PHE A 260 18.18 -17.76 -4.22
N GLU A 261 17.71 -16.56 -4.54
CA GLU A 261 17.48 -15.49 -3.59
C GLU A 261 16.25 -14.68 -3.95
N VAL A 262 15.63 -14.08 -2.93
CA VAL A 262 14.53 -13.13 -3.10
C VAL A 262 15.10 -11.72 -3.24
N GLN A 263 14.73 -11.00 -4.30
CA GLN A 263 15.12 -9.60 -4.49
C GLN A 263 13.89 -8.69 -4.42
N THR A 264 14.06 -7.50 -3.84
CA THR A 264 13.08 -6.40 -3.87
C THR A 264 13.82 -5.08 -3.78
N ALA A 265 13.31 -4.01 -4.41
CA ALA A 265 13.96 -2.72 -4.34
C ALA A 265 14.00 -2.19 -2.88
N PRO A 266 15.12 -1.58 -2.46
CA PRO A 266 15.26 -1.03 -1.12
C PRO A 266 14.38 0.21 -0.94
N THR A 267 13.96 0.50 0.28
CA THR A 267 13.15 1.69 0.56
C THR A 267 13.90 3.00 0.32
N THR A 268 15.24 2.96 0.33
CA THR A 268 16.10 4.11 -0.02
C THR A 268 15.98 4.54 -1.47
N ASP A 269 15.52 3.66 -2.36
CA ASP A 269 15.38 3.93 -3.80
C ASP A 269 13.99 4.51 -4.15
N GLY A 270 13.24 4.99 -3.15
CA GLY A 270 11.93 5.57 -3.38
C GLY A 270 10.82 4.53 -3.54
N VAL A 271 10.79 3.54 -2.64
CA VAL A 271 9.76 2.50 -2.55
C VAL A 271 8.97 2.67 -1.26
N LEU A 272 7.66 2.46 -1.30
CA LEU A 272 6.87 2.51 -0.06
C LEU A 272 7.14 1.28 0.80
N PRO A 273 7.43 1.45 2.10
CA PRO A 273 7.54 0.35 3.04
C PRO A 273 6.15 -0.28 3.29
N GLY A 274 5.72 -1.18 2.40
CA GLY A 274 4.47 -1.90 2.55
C GLY A 274 4.52 -2.90 3.71
N ILE A 275 3.37 -3.09 4.38
CA ILE A 275 3.29 -4.01 5.51
C ILE A 275 3.53 -5.46 5.07
N ILE A 276 2.95 -5.88 3.93
CA ILE A 276 3.18 -7.23 3.41
C ILE A 276 4.62 -7.41 2.91
N ARG A 277 5.23 -6.37 2.31
CA ARG A 277 6.65 -6.37 1.97
C ARG A 277 7.52 -6.66 3.19
N GLN A 278 7.29 -5.96 4.30
CA GLN A 278 8.01 -6.19 5.56
C GLN A 278 7.82 -7.63 6.06
N LEU A 279 6.59 -8.16 6.00
CA LEU A 279 6.31 -9.54 6.40
C LEU A 279 7.04 -10.56 5.52
N VAL A 280 7.13 -10.35 4.20
CA VAL A 280 7.90 -11.23 3.31
C VAL A 280 9.37 -11.26 3.73
N LEU A 281 9.98 -10.10 4.01
CA LEU A 281 11.38 -10.03 4.47
C LEU A 281 11.57 -10.67 5.85
N GLU A 282 10.64 -10.45 6.78
CA GLU A 282 10.65 -11.09 8.12
C GLU A 282 10.55 -12.62 8.01
N VAL A 283 9.69 -13.13 7.12
CA VAL A 283 9.58 -14.56 6.83
C VAL A 283 10.86 -15.09 6.19
N CYS A 284 11.42 -14.39 5.20
CA CYS A 284 12.68 -14.81 4.58
C CYS A 284 13.80 -14.92 5.63
N MET A 285 13.93 -13.91 6.48
CA MET A 285 14.89 -13.91 7.59
C MET A 285 14.66 -15.07 8.56
N LYS A 286 13.41 -15.30 8.96
CA LYS A 286 13.05 -16.34 9.93
C LYS A 286 13.27 -17.75 9.38
N GLU A 287 12.94 -17.98 8.12
CA GLU A 287 13.03 -19.29 7.46
C GLU A 287 14.41 -19.54 6.82
N GLY A 288 15.36 -18.60 6.97
CA GLY A 288 16.71 -18.71 6.40
C GLY A 288 16.77 -18.61 4.88
N ILE A 289 15.75 -18.03 4.24
CA ILE A 289 15.71 -17.78 2.80
C ILE A 289 16.62 -16.58 2.51
N THR A 290 17.58 -16.75 1.60
CA THR A 290 18.46 -15.65 1.18
C THR A 290 17.64 -14.55 0.50
N PHE A 291 17.83 -13.30 0.90
CA PHE A 291 17.22 -12.16 0.22
C PHE A 291 18.17 -10.96 0.13
N ARG A 292 17.96 -10.10 -0.87
CA ARG A 292 18.67 -8.83 -1.05
C ARG A 292 17.69 -7.69 -1.34
N GLU A 293 17.90 -6.57 -0.66
CA GLU A 293 17.19 -5.33 -0.97
C GLU A 293 17.94 -4.59 -2.10
N VAL A 294 17.74 -5.05 -3.34
CA VAL A 294 18.28 -4.47 -4.58
C VAL A 294 17.14 -4.39 -5.61
N ALA A 295 17.05 -3.28 -6.35
CA ALA A 295 16.05 -3.12 -7.40
C ALA A 295 16.27 -4.18 -8.51
N PRO A 296 15.32 -5.11 -8.72
CA PRO A 296 15.45 -6.12 -9.76
C PRO A 296 15.58 -5.48 -11.14
N SER A 297 16.50 -5.98 -11.96
CA SER A 297 16.76 -5.45 -13.30
C SER A 297 15.91 -6.19 -14.33
N TRP A 298 15.04 -5.47 -15.05
CA TRP A 298 14.17 -6.02 -16.08
C TRP A 298 14.96 -6.72 -17.20
N SER A 299 16.10 -6.20 -17.59
CA SER A 299 16.99 -6.82 -18.59
C SER A 299 17.53 -8.19 -18.14
N LYS A 300 17.51 -8.48 -16.84
CA LYS A 300 17.87 -9.77 -16.24
C LYS A 300 16.66 -10.66 -15.93
N HIS A 301 15.48 -10.40 -16.48
CA HIS A 301 14.28 -11.20 -16.17
C HIS A 301 14.39 -12.68 -16.56
N GLU A 302 15.30 -13.05 -17.47
CA GLU A 302 15.53 -14.45 -17.87
C GLU A 302 16.12 -15.32 -16.76
N ILE A 303 16.73 -14.73 -15.72
CA ILE A 303 17.26 -15.45 -14.55
C ILE A 303 16.27 -15.46 -13.37
N TRP A 304 15.08 -14.92 -13.55
CA TRP A 304 14.00 -14.98 -12.56
C TRP A 304 13.24 -16.30 -12.72
N GLU A 305 13.14 -17.07 -11.63
CA GLU A 305 12.25 -18.23 -11.57
C GLU A 305 10.81 -17.81 -11.27
N GLU A 306 10.64 -16.76 -10.47
CA GLU A 306 9.33 -16.28 -10.08
C GLU A 306 9.35 -14.77 -9.88
N ALA A 307 8.19 -14.14 -10.07
CA ALA A 307 7.96 -12.75 -9.73
C ALA A 307 6.59 -12.61 -9.07
N PHE A 308 6.50 -11.79 -8.02
CA PHE A 308 5.24 -11.59 -7.31
C PHE A 308 5.09 -10.16 -6.79
N VAL A 309 3.84 -9.71 -6.67
CA VAL A 309 3.47 -8.38 -6.18
C VAL A 309 2.69 -8.49 -4.88
N THR A 310 2.96 -7.64 -3.90
CA THR A 310 2.35 -7.74 -2.57
C THR A 310 1.53 -6.51 -2.20
N SER A 311 0.33 -6.74 -1.66
CA SER A 311 -0.46 -5.72 -0.96
C SER A 311 -1.41 -6.38 0.05
N ILE A 312 -1.93 -5.60 0.99
CA ILE A 312 -2.91 -6.09 1.98
C ILE A 312 -4.23 -6.59 1.34
N LEU A 313 -4.55 -6.11 0.14
CA LEU A 313 -5.74 -6.52 -0.62
C LEU A 313 -5.48 -7.74 -1.51
N LEU A 314 -4.23 -8.16 -1.62
CA LEU A 314 -3.80 -9.37 -2.33
C LEU A 314 -3.25 -10.44 -1.37
N SER A 315 -3.28 -10.20 -0.04
CA SER A 315 -2.70 -11.12 0.92
C SER A 315 -3.66 -12.27 1.26
N GLN A 316 -3.57 -13.37 0.49
CA GLN A 316 -3.82 -14.74 0.97
C GLN A 316 -2.80 -15.74 0.40
N THR A 317 -1.52 -15.35 0.30
CA THR A 317 -0.37 -16.17 -0.18
C THR A 317 -0.23 -16.15 -1.70
N LEU A 318 0.89 -15.60 -2.17
CA LEU A 318 1.38 -15.69 -3.53
C LEU A 318 2.45 -16.78 -3.56
N ILE A 319 2.18 -17.85 -4.32
CA ILE A 319 3.19 -18.71 -4.91
C ILE A 319 2.65 -18.98 -6.31
N PHE A 320 3.32 -18.47 -7.34
CA PHE A 320 3.04 -18.87 -8.71
C PHE A 320 4.30 -18.78 -9.57
N GLU A 321 4.60 -19.94 -10.15
CA GLU A 321 5.64 -20.23 -11.13
C GLU A 321 5.70 -19.17 -12.24
N CYS A 322 6.90 -18.67 -12.54
CA CYS A 322 7.21 -18.26 -13.90
C CYS A 322 7.91 -19.44 -14.61
N PHE A 323 7.30 -19.85 -15.73
CA PHE A 323 7.73 -20.84 -16.74
C PHE A 323 7.35 -22.31 -16.49
#